data_AF-A0A852Z9F2-F1
#
_entry.id   AF-A0A852Z9F2-F1
#
_cell.length_a   1.000
_cell.length_b   1.000
_cell.length_c   1.000
_cell.angle_alpha   90.00
_cell.angle_beta   90.00
_cell.angle_gamma   90.00
#
_symmetry.space_group_name_H-M   'P 1'
#
loop_
_entity.id
_entity.type
_entity.pdbx_description
1 polymer ?
#
loop_
_entity_poly.entity_id
_entity_poly.type
_entity_poly.pdbx_seq_one_letter_code
_entity_poly.pdbx_strand_id
1 'polypeptide(L)'
;MAYVIYGTACEYGIPLDAVLAEVHRSNMSKLGPDGRPILRADGKVVKGPGFSAPEIAPILRGGQADSSAEELSGGSVPVEPADRGGRG
;
A
#
# COMPACT_ATOMS: atom_id res chain seq x y z
N MET A 1 9.48 -6.25 -7.99
CA MET A 1 8.10 -5.94 -8.45
C MET A 1 7.42 -4.85 -7.62
N ALA A 2 7.48 -4.86 -6.28
CA ALA A 2 6.79 -3.87 -5.43
C ALA A 2 7.03 -2.42 -5.84
N TYR A 3 8.29 -2.00 -6.02
CA TYR A 3 8.64 -0.61 -6.37
C TYR A 3 7.87 -0.05 -7.58
N VAL A 4 7.75 -0.83 -8.65
CA VAL A 4 7.04 -0.41 -9.87
C VAL A 4 5.54 -0.25 -9.63
N ILE A 5 4.95 -1.13 -8.81
CA ILE A 5 3.52 -1.09 -8.48
C ILE A 5 3.20 0.15 -7.64
N TYR A 6 4.01 0.41 -6.61
CA TYR A 6 3.87 1.63 -5.80
C TYR A 6 4.09 2.87 -6.66
N GLY A 7 5.13 2.91 -7.50
CA GLY A 7 5.37 4.03 -8.42
C GLY A 7 4.21 4.28 -9.38
N THR A 8 3.61 3.21 -9.91
CA THR A 8 2.44 3.29 -10.80
C THR A 8 1.20 3.80 -10.06
N ALA A 9 0.99 3.36 -8.82
CA ALA A 9 -0.10 3.87 -8.01
C ALA A 9 0.07 5.35 -7.67
N CYS A 10 1.29 5.79 -7.37
CA CYS A 10 1.60 7.20 -7.17
C CYS A 10 1.31 8.02 -8.44
N GLU A 11 1.77 7.56 -9.60
CA GLU A 11 1.56 8.25 -10.89
C GLU A 11 0.08 8.45 -11.23
N TYR A 12 -0.76 7.46 -10.93
CA TYR A 12 -2.21 7.51 -11.21
C TYR A 12 -3.06 8.03 -10.04
N GLY A 13 -2.45 8.49 -8.94
CA GLY A 13 -3.19 8.97 -7.77
C GLY A 13 -4.05 7.89 -7.10
N ILE A 14 -3.61 6.63 -7.16
CA ILE A 14 -4.32 5.50 -6.56
C ILE A 14 -3.88 5.40 -5.09
N PRO A 15 -4.82 5.49 -4.11
CA PRO A 15 -4.51 5.30 -2.70
C PRO A 15 -4.23 3.81 -2.41
N LEU A 16 -3.03 3.35 -2.79
CA LEU A 16 -2.68 1.92 -2.84
C LEU A 16 -2.81 1.23 -1.49
N ASP A 17 -2.46 1.91 -0.40
CA ASP A 17 -2.56 1.34 0.96
C ASP A 17 -4.01 1.03 1.33
N ALA A 18 -4.93 1.93 1.01
CA ALA A 18 -6.37 1.72 1.24
C ALA A 18 -6.92 0.58 0.37
N VAL A 19 -6.47 0.51 -0.89
CA VAL A 19 -6.83 -0.59 -1.81
C VAL A 19 -6.31 -1.93 -1.28
N LEU A 20 -5.06 -1.99 -0.83
CA LEU A 20 -4.45 -3.20 -0.27
C LEU A 20 -5.16 -3.65 1.01
N ALA A 21 -5.54 -2.71 1.88
CA ALA A 21 -6.31 -3.01 3.09
C ALA A 21 -7.68 -3.63 2.75
N GLU A 22 -8.40 -3.10 1.78
CA GLU A 22 -9.71 -3.62 1.37
C GLU A 22 -9.61 -4.99 0.67
N VAL A 23 -8.59 -5.18 -0.18
CA VAL A 23 -8.30 -6.49 -0.77
C VAL A 23 -7.94 -7.50 0.32
N HIS A 24 -7.14 -7.12 1.31
CA HIS A 24 -6.80 -7.97 2.44
C HIS A 24 -8.06 -8.37 3.23
N ARG A 25 -8.91 -7.41 3.59
CA ARG A 25 -10.20 -7.67 4.25
C ARG A 25 -11.06 -8.67 3.47
N SER A 26 -11.22 -8.46 2.17
CA SER A 26 -11.98 -9.40 1.31
C SER A 26 -11.32 -10.78 1.26
N ASN A 27 -9.99 -10.86 1.18
CA ASN A 27 -9.26 -12.13 1.21
C ASN A 27 -9.48 -12.88 2.53
N MET A 28 -9.45 -12.19 3.66
CA MET A 28 -9.71 -12.78 4.98
C MET A 28 -11.16 -13.25 5.13
N SER A 29 -12.13 -12.62 4.44
CA SER A 29 -13.52 -13.09 4.40
C SER A 29 -13.72 -14.44 3.71
N LYS A 30 -12.72 -14.94 2.96
CA LYS A 30 -12.77 -16.26 2.32
C LYS A 30 -12.51 -17.40 3.31
N LEU A 31 -11.99 -17.11 4.49
CA LEU A 31 -11.67 -18.11 5.50
C LEU A 31 -12.96 -18.74 6.06
N GLY A 32 -12.84 -20.00 6.49
CA GLY A 32 -13.90 -20.72 7.17
C GLY A 32 -14.12 -20.20 8.60
N PRO A 33 -15.15 -20.71 9.30
CA PRO A 33 -15.44 -20.35 10.70
C PRO A 33 -14.29 -20.64 11.68
N ASP A 34 -13.38 -21.53 11.31
CA ASP A 34 -12.17 -21.92 12.04
C ASP A 34 -10.95 -21.03 11.73
N GLY A 35 -11.13 -20.00 10.89
CA GLY A 35 -10.06 -19.13 10.45
C GLY A 35 -9.12 -19.76 9.42
N ARG A 36 -9.47 -20.92 8.83
CA ARG A 36 -8.62 -21.60 7.85
C ARG A 36 -9.12 -21.38 6.42
N PRO A 37 -8.23 -21.39 5.41
CA PRO A 37 -8.65 -21.32 4.02
C PRO A 37 -9.48 -22.54 3.63
N ILE A 38 -10.62 -22.32 2.96
CA ILE A 38 -11.38 -23.40 2.35
C ILE A 38 -10.72 -23.72 1.01
N LEU A 39 -10.26 -24.95 0.85
CA LEU A 39 -9.52 -25.39 -0.33
C LEU A 39 -10.36 -26.33 -1.20
N ARG A 40 -10.31 -26.13 -2.51
CA ARG A 40 -10.77 -27.11 -3.50
C ARG A 40 -9.71 -28.21 -3.67
N ALA A 41 -10.09 -29.33 -4.30
CA ALA A 41 -9.21 -30.47 -4.61
C ALA A 41 -7.89 -30.12 -5.33
N ASP A 42 -7.81 -28.97 -6.00
CA ASP A 42 -6.60 -28.48 -6.68
C ASP A 42 -5.74 -27.54 -5.82
N GLY A 43 -6.09 -27.36 -4.54
CA GLY A 43 -5.41 -26.44 -3.62
C GLY A 43 -5.85 -24.98 -3.76
N LYS A 44 -6.82 -24.66 -4.63
CA LYS A 44 -7.32 -23.29 -4.76
C LYS A 44 -8.15 -22.88 -3.54
N VAL A 45 -7.82 -21.74 -2.95
CA VAL A 45 -8.68 -21.09 -1.95
C VAL A 45 -9.98 -20.65 -2.61
N VAL A 46 -11.10 -21.13 -2.10
CA VAL A 46 -12.44 -20.78 -2.56
C VAL A 46 -13.14 -19.82 -1.61
N LYS A 47 -14.20 -19.17 -2.09
CA LYS A 47 -15.00 -18.23 -1.30
C LYS A 47 -15.81 -19.01 -0.26
N GLY A 48 -15.58 -18.73 1.01
CA GLY A 48 -16.40 -19.26 2.11
C GLY A 48 -17.80 -18.63 2.18
N PRO A 49 -18.68 -19.18 3.03
CA PRO A 49 -20.05 -18.69 3.19
C PRO A 49 -20.12 -17.25 3.72
N GLY A 50 -19.08 -16.75 4.40
CA GLY A 50 -18.95 -15.36 4.87
C GLY A 50 -18.23 -14.42 3.90
N PHE A 51 -17.99 -14.84 2.65
CA PHE A 51 -17.25 -14.04 1.69
C PHE A 51 -17.96 -12.72 1.38
N SER A 52 -17.18 -11.63 1.42
CA SER A 52 -17.59 -10.31 0.94
C SER A 52 -16.57 -9.82 -0.10
N ALA A 53 -17.08 -9.37 -1.25
CA ALA A 53 -16.26 -8.83 -2.34
C ALA A 53 -15.56 -7.52 -1.90
N PRO A 54 -14.40 -7.19 -2.49
CA PRO A 54 -13.73 -5.94 -2.18
C PRO A 54 -14.46 -4.77 -2.84
N GLU A 55 -14.73 -3.72 -2.07
CA GLU A 55 -15.41 -2.50 -2.54
C GLU A 55 -14.38 -1.40 -2.86
N ILE A 56 -13.80 -1.45 -4.06
CA ILE A 56 -12.69 -0.55 -4.47
C ILE A 56 -13.19 0.80 -5.00
N ALA A 57 -14.36 0.83 -5.64
CA ALA A 57 -14.86 2.04 -6.29
C ALA A 57 -15.05 3.24 -5.33
N PRO A 58 -15.54 3.06 -4.08
CA PRO A 58 -15.58 4.16 -3.10
C PRO A 58 -14.18 4.67 -2.72
N ILE A 59 -13.20 3.79 -2.59
CA ILE A 59 -11.81 4.12 -2.23
C ILE A 59 -11.17 5.00 -3.30
N LEU A 60 -11.35 4.63 -4.58
CA LEU A 60 -10.85 5.43 -5.71
C LEU A 60 -11.53 6.80 -5.83
N ARG A 61 -12.81 6.91 -5.42
CA ARG A 61 -13.51 8.19 -5.39
C ARG A 61 -13.08 9.09 -4.23
N GLY A 62 -12.65 8.52 -3.11
CA GLY A 62 -12.18 9.26 -1.93
C GLY A 62 -10.72 9.71 -1.98
N GLY A 63 -9.89 9.06 -2.81
CA GLY A 63 -8.43 9.30 -2.88
C GLY A 63 -7.96 10.61 -3.52
N GLN A 64 -8.85 11.55 -3.86
CA GLN A 64 -8.48 12.85 -4.42
C GLN A 64 -8.08 13.90 -3.37
N ALA A 65 -8.01 13.52 -2.10
CA ALA A 65 -7.80 14.44 -0.99
C ALA A 65 -6.51 14.13 -0.22
N ASP A 66 -5.35 14.04 -0.89
CA ASP A 66 -4.04 14.04 -0.21
C ASP A 66 -2.91 14.44 -1.18
N SER A 67 -2.98 15.66 -1.74
CA SER A 67 -1.85 16.23 -2.51
C SER A 67 -1.44 17.63 -2.03
N SER A 68 -1.81 18.02 -0.82
CA SER A 68 -1.45 19.32 -0.25
C SER A 68 -1.33 19.25 1.28
N ALA A 69 -0.46 18.38 1.81
CA ALA A 69 -0.17 18.40 3.25
C ALA A 69 1.23 17.92 3.68
N GLU A 70 2.18 17.66 2.77
CA GLU A 70 3.58 17.36 3.14
C GLU A 70 4.54 18.19 2.29
N GLU A 71 4.33 19.50 2.22
CA GLU A 71 5.41 20.44 1.91
C GLU A 71 6.07 20.89 3.22
N LEU A 72 7.33 20.47 3.38
CA LEU A 72 8.42 21.19 4.04
C LEU A 72 8.26 21.45 5.55
N SER A 73 8.49 20.40 6.35
CA SER A 73 9.03 20.55 7.70
C SER A 73 10.40 19.86 7.82
N GLY A 74 11.45 20.67 7.68
CA GLY A 74 12.62 20.63 8.56
C GLY A 74 13.60 19.46 8.46
N GLY A 75 14.73 19.71 7.79
CA GLY A 75 15.93 18.88 7.96
C GLY A 75 17.08 19.28 7.05
N SER A 76 17.58 20.51 7.16
CA SER A 76 18.87 20.86 6.54
C SER A 76 19.97 20.03 7.17
N VAL A 77 20.49 19.04 6.45
CA VAL A 77 21.73 18.35 6.84
C VAL A 77 22.86 19.40 6.76
N PRO A 78 23.59 19.69 7.85
CA PRO A 78 24.72 20.59 7.76
C PRO A 78 25.81 19.89 6.93
N VAL A 79 26.18 20.51 5.80
CA VAL A 79 27.35 20.10 5.02
C VAL A 79 28.57 20.59 5.79
N GLU A 80 29.33 19.67 6.38
CA GLU A 80 30.63 19.98 6.98
C GLU A 80 31.56 20.56 5.91
N PRO A 81 32.28 21.67 6.17
CA PRO A 81 33.19 22.23 5.18
C PRO A 81 34.37 21.28 4.99
N ALA A 82 34.62 20.89 3.74
CA ALA A 82 35.79 20.12 3.36
C ALA A 82 37.07 20.84 3.82
N ASP A 83 37.81 20.18 4.71
CA ASP A 83 39.12 20.61 5.22
C ASP A 83 40.06 20.87 4.03
N ARG A 84 40.30 22.15 3.70
CA ARG A 84 41.42 22.55 2.86
C ARG A 84 42.68 22.57 3.72
N GLY A 85 43.14 21.37 4.07
CA GLY A 85 44.45 21.13 4.65
C GLY A 85 45.55 21.22 3.59
N GLY A 86 45.81 22.43 3.08
CA GLY A 86 47.04 22.73 2.34
C GLY A 86 48.15 23.11 3.30
N ARG A 87 49.10 22.19 3.54
CA ARG A 87 50.45 22.40 4.09
C ARG A 87 51.28 21.19 3.64
N GLY A 88 52.43 21.27 2.98
CA GLY A 88 53.32 22.35 2.53
C GLY A 88 54.45 21.66 1.76
#